data_AF-A0A348VW13-F1
#
_entry.id   AF-A0A348VW13-F1
#
_cell.length_a   1.000
_cell.length_b   1.000
_cell.length_c   1.000
_cell.angle_alpha   90.00
_cell.angle_beta   90.00
_cell.angle_gamma   90.00
#
_symmetry.space_group_name_H-M   'P 1'
#
loop_
_entity.id
_entity.type
_entity.pdbx_description
1 polymer ?
#
loop_
_entity_poly.entity_id
_entity_poly.type
_entity_poly.pdbx_seq_one_letter_code
_entity_poly.pdbx_strand_id
1 'polypeptide(L)'
;MLTGYNTDFKFQGKIYHIQTEDGGLGSPNITSLLYYGGAIIGSKKTSYADIVKADCLDEVVRELMMEQHKQVIRDFMQGKIDLQKQEHDALEAKTALAA
;
A
#
# COMPACT_ATOMS: atom_id res chain seq x y z
N MET A 1 11.87 -8.66 6.41
CA MET A 1 11.01 -8.23 5.30
C MET A 1 10.28 -9.46 4.80
N LEU A 2 8.96 -9.40 4.72
CA LEU A 2 8.12 -10.52 4.31
C LEU A 2 7.90 -10.54 2.79
N THR A 3 7.53 -11.71 2.26
CA THR A 3 7.15 -11.86 0.85
C THR A 3 5.87 -11.07 0.55
N GLY A 4 5.91 -10.24 -0.50
CA GLY A 4 4.78 -9.43 -0.94
C GLY A 4 3.66 -10.20 -1.63
N TYR A 5 2.52 -9.53 -1.82
CA TYR A 5 1.35 -10.02 -2.55
C TYR A 5 1.23 -9.33 -3.90
N ASN A 6 1.09 -10.12 -4.97
CA ASN A 6 0.94 -9.65 -6.33
C ASN A 6 -0.30 -10.29 -6.95
N THR A 7 -1.21 -9.49 -7.51
CA THR A 7 -2.46 -10.01 -8.08
C THR A 7 -2.95 -9.15 -9.24
N ASP A 8 -3.21 -9.80 -10.36
CA ASP A 8 -3.99 -9.22 -11.46
C ASP A 8 -5.48 -9.48 -11.22
N PHE A 9 -6.31 -8.46 -11.40
CA PHE A 9 -7.77 -8.59 -11.28
C PHE A 9 -8.51 -7.81 -12.36
N LYS A 10 -9.68 -8.33 -12.74
CA LYS A 10 -10.55 -7.71 -13.75
C LYS A 10 -11.64 -6.89 -13.08
N PHE A 11 -11.83 -5.66 -13.54
CA PHE A 11 -12.93 -4.80 -13.13
C PHE A 11 -13.37 -3.92 -14.29
N GLN A 12 -14.68 -3.85 -14.57
CA GLN A 12 -15.26 -3.05 -15.66
C GLN A 12 -14.57 -3.25 -17.03
N GLY A 13 -14.26 -4.51 -17.38
CA GLY A 13 -13.62 -4.85 -18.66
C GLY A 13 -12.13 -4.50 -18.78
N LYS A 14 -11.51 -3.98 -17.72
CA LYS A 14 -10.09 -3.63 -17.64
C LYS A 14 -9.35 -4.58 -16.70
N ILE A 15 -8.04 -4.76 -16.93
CA ILE A 15 -7.14 -5.50 -16.05
C ILE A 15 -6.36 -4.48 -15.22
N TYR A 16 -6.35 -4.68 -13.92
CA TYR A 16 -5.58 -3.92 -12.96
C TYR A 16 -4.60 -4.86 -12.26
N HIS A 17 -3.49 -4.29 -11.79
CA HIS A 17 -2.50 -5.03 -11.03
C HIS A 17 -2.35 -4.38 -9.66
N ILE A 18 -2.32 -5.18 -8.61
CA ILE A 18 -2.00 -4.71 -7.25
C ILE A 18 -0.78 -5.45 -6.72
N GLN A 19 0.15 -4.67 -6.17
CA GLN A 19 1.31 -5.14 -5.44
C GLN A 19 1.22 -4.67 -3.98
N THR A 20 1.61 -5.49 -3.02
CA THR A 20 1.67 -5.12 -1.59
C THR A 20 2.95 -5.65 -0.96
N GLU A 21 3.76 -4.76 -0.40
CA GLU A 21 5.09 -5.04 0.12
C GLU A 21 5.22 -4.62 1.60
N ASP A 22 6.05 -5.36 2.34
CA ASP A 22 6.55 -4.99 3.66
C ASP A 22 7.85 -4.18 3.50
N GLY A 23 7.95 -3.02 4.15
CA GLY A 23 9.18 -2.21 4.17
C GLY A 23 10.25 -2.72 5.17
N GLY A 24 9.91 -3.72 5.99
CA GLY A 24 10.77 -4.30 7.03
C GLY A 24 11.01 -3.37 8.22
N LEU A 25 11.79 -3.85 9.20
CA LEU A 25 12.05 -3.12 10.45
C LEU A 25 12.74 -1.75 10.27
N GLY A 26 13.48 -1.56 9.17
CA GLY A 26 14.10 -0.26 8.85
C GLY A 26 13.11 0.80 8.36
N SER A 27 11.93 0.37 7.87
CA SER A 27 10.82 1.22 7.45
C SER A 27 9.52 0.46 7.68
N PRO A 28 9.00 0.41 8.92
CA PRO A 28 7.92 -0.50 9.32
C PRO A 28 6.56 -0.06 8.76
N ASN A 29 6.43 -0.21 7.45
CA ASN A 29 5.32 0.23 6.63
C ASN A 29 4.91 -0.86 5.65
N ILE A 30 3.62 -1.11 5.54
CA ILE A 30 3.03 -1.91 4.47
C ILE A 30 2.59 -0.97 3.36
N THR A 31 3.09 -1.19 2.14
CA THR A 31 2.78 -0.34 0.98
C THR A 31 2.04 -1.17 -0.06
N SER A 32 0.84 -0.73 -0.44
CA SER A 32 0.09 -1.28 -1.57
C SER A 32 0.08 -0.28 -2.71
N LEU A 33 0.35 -0.74 -3.93
CA LEU A 33 0.30 0.05 -5.15
C LEU A 33 -0.67 -0.60 -6.14
N LEU A 34 -1.59 0.20 -6.66
CA LEU A 34 -2.55 -0.20 -7.68
C LEU A 34 -2.13 0.38 -9.03
N TYR A 35 -2.09 -0.47 -10.05
CA TYR A 35 -1.63 -0.13 -11.39
C TYR A 35 -2.71 -0.34 -12.43
N TYR A 36 -2.67 0.50 -13.47
CA TYR A 36 -3.39 0.31 -14.72
C TYR A 36 -2.48 0.70 -15.90
N GLY A 37 -2.25 -0.23 -16.84
CA GLY A 37 -1.37 0.03 -18.00
C GLY A 37 0.07 0.40 -17.62
N GLY A 38 0.56 -0.07 -16.47
CA GLY A 38 1.90 0.24 -15.97
C GLY A 38 2.02 1.55 -15.17
N ALA A 39 0.98 2.38 -15.14
CA ALA A 39 0.94 3.58 -14.30
C ALA A 39 0.35 3.26 -12.92
N ILE A 40 0.90 3.85 -11.86
CA ILE A 40 0.30 3.83 -10.53
C ILE A 40 -0.92 4.74 -10.56
N ILE A 41 -2.08 4.19 -10.20
CA ILE A 41 -3.35 4.92 -10.14
C ILE A 41 -3.86 5.06 -8.70
N GLY A 42 -3.25 4.36 -7.74
CA GLY A 42 -3.62 4.48 -6.34
C GLY A 42 -2.61 3.79 -5.44
N SER A 43 -2.59 4.18 -4.18
CA SER A 43 -1.66 3.64 -3.21
C SER A 43 -2.25 3.70 -1.81
N LYS A 44 -1.75 2.82 -0.95
CA LYS A 44 -2.07 2.81 0.48
C LYS A 44 -0.82 2.47 1.27
N LYS A 45 -0.57 3.23 2.33
CA LYS A 45 0.55 3.01 3.24
C LYS A 45 0.02 2.93 4.66
N THR A 46 0.39 1.87 5.37
CA THR A 46 0.02 1.66 6.78
C THR A 46 1.27 1.38 7.58
N SER A 47 1.51 2.16 8.63
CA SER A 47 2.59 1.93 9.58
C SER A 47 2.23 0.76 10.51
N TYR A 48 3.22 -0.06 10.84
CA TYR A 48 3.16 -1.04 11.94
C TYR A 48 4.22 -0.76 13.02
N ALA A 49 4.77 0.46 13.04
CA ALA A 49 5.81 0.87 14.00
C ALA A 49 5.44 0.58 15.47
N ASP A 50 4.16 0.68 15.81
CA ASP A 50 3.66 0.50 17.18
C ASP A 50 3.72 -0.96 17.65
N ILE A 51 3.83 -1.93 16.74
CA ILE A 51 3.80 -3.36 17.05
C ILE A 51 5.14 -4.07 16.80
N VAL A 52 6.21 -3.34 16.46
CA VAL A 52 7.52 -3.94 16.12
C VAL A 52 8.16 -4.79 17.23
N LYS A 53 7.65 -4.70 18.47
CA LYS A 53 8.10 -5.49 19.63
C LYS A 53 7.19 -6.69 19.94
N ALA A 54 6.19 -6.98 19.10
CA ALA A 54 5.31 -8.13 19.29
C ALA A 54 6.09 -9.43 19.04
N ASP A 55 5.88 -10.43 19.90
CA ASP A 55 6.54 -11.74 19.78
C ASP A 55 6.17 -12.48 18.49
N CYS A 56 4.99 -12.20 17.94
CA CYS A 56 4.46 -12.77 16.69
C CYS A 56 4.45 -11.77 15.52
N LEU A 57 5.39 -10.81 15.49
CA LEU A 57 5.41 -9.71 14.52
C LEU A 57 5.21 -10.18 13.07
N ASP A 58 5.94 -11.19 12.61
CA ASP A 58 5.88 -11.66 11.23
C ASP A 58 4.48 -12.18 10.84
N GLU A 59 3.78 -12.83 11.76
CA GLU A 59 2.42 -13.32 11.53
C GLU A 59 1.43 -12.14 11.44
N VAL A 60 1.54 -11.19 12.38
CA VAL A 60 0.69 -10.00 12.40
C VAL A 60 0.90 -9.14 11.15
N VAL A 61 2.16 -8.89 10.75
CA VAL A 61 2.46 -8.10 9.55
C VAL A 61 1.92 -8.81 8.31
N ARG A 62 2.05 -10.15 8.22
CA ARG A 62 1.49 -10.92 7.09
C ARG A 62 -0.03 -10.79 7.01
N GLU A 63 -0.73 -10.86 8.14
CA GLU A 63 -2.18 -10.67 8.19
C GLU A 63 -2.58 -9.25 7.78
N LEU A 64 -1.89 -8.23 8.29
CA LEU A 64 -2.10 -6.83 7.91
C LEU A 64 -1.87 -6.59 6.42
N MET A 65 -0.82 -7.19 5.84
CA MET A 65 -0.53 -7.11 4.41
C MET A 65 -1.66 -7.71 3.57
N MET A 66 -2.13 -8.92 3.93
CA MET A 66 -3.21 -9.59 3.23
C MET A 66 -4.53 -8.81 3.32
N GLU A 67 -4.84 -8.26 4.50
CA GLU A 67 -6.06 -7.47 4.70
C GLU A 67 -5.99 -6.16 3.91
N GLN A 68 -4.86 -5.44 3.97
CA GLN A 68 -4.66 -4.23 3.19
C GLN A 68 -4.79 -4.50 1.69
N HIS A 69 -4.18 -5.57 1.18
CA HIS A 69 -4.25 -5.96 -0.22
C HIS A 69 -5.70 -6.13 -0.69
N LYS A 70 -6.50 -6.92 0.05
CA LYS A 70 -7.91 -7.13 -0.27
C LYS A 70 -8.73 -5.85 -0.12
N GLN A 71 -8.44 -5.04 0.90
CA GLN A 71 -9.15 -3.80 1.16
C GLN A 71 -8.94 -2.78 0.02
N VAL A 72 -7.72 -2.65 -0.51
CA VAL A 72 -7.44 -1.77 -1.66
C VAL A 72 -8.24 -2.19 -2.90
N ILE A 73 -8.32 -3.49 -3.19
CA ILE A 73 -9.15 -3.99 -4.30
C ILE A 73 -10.63 -3.64 -4.06
N ARG A 74 -11.16 -3.88 -2.85
CA ARG A 74 -12.55 -3.57 -2.51
C ARG A 74 -12.85 -2.08 -2.63
N ASP A 75 -11.98 -1.23 -2.07
CA ASP A 75 -12.16 0.22 -2.11
C ASP A 75 -12.09 0.74 -3.54
N PHE A 76 -11.18 0.21 -4.37
CA PHE A 76 -11.12 0.54 -5.79
C PHE A 76 -12.43 0.19 -6.50
N MET A 77 -12.93 -1.02 -6.32
CA MET A 77 -14.19 -1.48 -6.93
C MET A 77 -15.42 -0.69 -6.46
N GLN A 78 -15.35 -0.11 -5.26
CA GLN A 78 -16.40 0.73 -4.69
C GLN A 78 -16.23 2.22 -5.04
N GLY A 79 -15.19 2.60 -5.79
CA GLY A 79 -14.91 4.01 -6.12
C GLY A 79 -14.46 4.84 -4.92
N LYS A 80 -13.94 4.20 -3.86
CA LYS A 80 -13.47 4.84 -2.62
C LYS A 80 -12.00 5.22 -2.63
N ILE A 81 -11.24 4.73 -3.60
CA ILE A 81 -9.84 5.15 -3.78
C ILE A 81 -9.83 6.45 -4.56
N ASP A 82 -9.37 7.50 -3.89
CA ASP A 82 -9.02 8.75 -4.54
C ASP A 82 -7.71 8.53 -5.32
N LEU A 83 -7.84 8.46 -6.64
CA LEU A 83 -6.73 8.18 -7.56
C LEU A 83 -5.70 9.34 -7.61
N GLN A 84 -5.92 10.43 -6.88
CA GLN A 84 -5.15 11.69 -7.02
C GLN A 84 -4.39 12.18 -5.78
N LYS A 85 -4.24 11.42 -4.70
CA LYS A 85 -3.54 11.92 -3.50
C LYS A 85 -2.38 11.05 -3.04
N GLN A 86 -1.25 11.09 -3.75
CA GLN A 86 0.07 10.85 -3.16
C GLN A 86 1.22 11.65 -3.81
N GLU A 87 0.96 12.64 -4.66
CA GLU A 87 2.03 13.58 -5.09
C GLU A 87 2.21 14.78 -4.13
N HIS A 88 1.23 15.09 -3.27
CA HIS A 88 1.29 16.31 -2.45
C HIS A 88 2.14 16.15 -1.17
N ASP A 89 2.10 14.98 -0.51
CA ASP A 89 2.77 14.81 0.80
C ASP A 89 4.31 14.73 0.68
N ALA A 90 4.83 14.25 -0.46
CA ALA A 90 6.28 14.20 -0.70
C ALA A 90 6.89 15.55 -1.12
N LEU A 91 6.07 16.44 -1.69
CA LEU A 91 6.49 17.78 -2.09
C LEU A 91 6.48 18.74 -0.90
N GLU A 92 5.44 18.71 -0.06
CA GLU A 92 5.36 19.54 1.16
C GLU A 92 6.46 19.21 2.18
N ALA A 93 6.80 17.92 2.37
CA ALA A 93 7.88 17.54 3.27
C ALA A 93 9.27 18.02 2.80
N LYS A 94 9.49 18.13 1.48
CA LYS A 94 10.73 18.68 0.92
C LYS A 94 10.80 20.20 1.00
N THR A 95 9.67 20.90 0.89
CA THR A 95 9.62 22.36 1.03
C THR A 95 9.77 22.79 2.49
N ALA A 96 9.22 22.03 3.44
CA ALA A 96 9.31 22.35 4.87
C ALA A 96 10.71 22.13 5.49
N LEU A 97 11.56 21.29 4.89
CA LEU A 97 12.95 21.08 5.34
C LEU A 97 13.94 22.09 4.70
N ALA A 98 13.49 22.86 3.71
CA ALA A 98 14.29 23.84 2.99
C ALA A 98 14.01 25.29 3.41
N ALA A 99 13.17 25.50 4.43
CA ALA A 99 12.85 26.79 5.06
C ALA A 99 13.39 26.84 6.49
#